data_AF-A0A1F7UJE7-F1
#
_entry.id   AF-A0A1F7UJE7-F1
#
_cell.length_a   1.000
_cell.length_b   1.000
_cell.length_c   1.000
_cell.angle_alpha   90.00
_cell.angle_beta   90.00
_cell.angle_gamma   90.00
#
_symmetry.space_group_name_H-M   'P 1'
#
loop_
_entity.id
_entity.type
_entity.pdbx_description
1 polymer ?
#
loop_
_entity_poly.entity_id
_entity_poly.type
_entity_poly.pdbx_seq_one_letter_code
_entity_poly.pdbx_strand_id
1 'polypeptide(L)'
;MKKLLTTLAITATILAPVATRAATVTVSDGDLIKGTDLDTVYYYYSGYRYVFPTEKTYKSWYGNDFSTVKTIAMTQLTSYSLGRQNVTYRPGTQLLKITTDPKTYAVGKGGKLRWVQNEAVAKLLWGNDWAKQVHDLPDPFFINYQIGDPIASPSDFSPQSEKDSAPAIWSDKGWPQPAGSQSTGY
;
A
#
# COMPACT_ATOMS: atom_id res chain seq x y z
N MET A 1 -4.52 80.27 36.56
CA MET A 1 -3.70 79.79 35.42
C MET A 1 -3.29 78.34 35.75
N LYS A 2 -4.09 77.32 35.40
CA LYS A 2 -3.90 76.36 34.27
C LYS A 2 -2.41 76.00 34.08
N LYS A 3 -1.96 74.74 34.19
CA LYS A 3 -2.32 73.61 33.32
C LYS A 3 -2.20 72.26 34.04
N LEU A 4 -3.22 71.40 33.93
CA LEU A 4 -3.22 70.00 34.36
C LEU A 4 -2.81 69.15 33.14
N LEU A 5 -1.71 68.40 33.22
CA LEU A 5 -1.32 67.44 32.19
C LEU A 5 -2.00 66.09 32.45
N THR A 6 -2.91 65.70 31.57
CA THR A 6 -3.53 64.37 31.57
C THR A 6 -2.78 63.48 30.59
N THR A 7 -2.04 62.50 31.10
CA THR A 7 -1.32 61.51 30.29
C THR A 7 -2.26 60.37 29.92
N LEU A 8 -2.54 60.21 28.63
CA LEU A 8 -3.37 59.13 28.10
C LEU A 8 -2.45 57.94 27.76
N ALA A 9 -2.51 56.88 28.56
CA ALA A 9 -1.80 55.63 28.27
C ALA A 9 -2.62 54.79 27.28
N ILE A 10 -2.13 54.64 26.05
CA ILE A 10 -2.71 53.76 25.04
C ILE A 10 -2.09 52.37 25.21
N THR A 11 -2.80 51.45 25.86
CA THR A 11 -2.43 50.03 25.88
C THR A 11 -2.78 49.41 24.53
N ALA A 12 -1.76 49.15 23.70
CA ALA A 12 -1.90 48.37 22.48
C ALA A 12 -1.95 46.88 22.82
N THR A 13 -3.14 46.27 22.74
CA THR A 13 -3.30 44.82 22.89
C THR A 13 -2.85 44.13 21.60
N ILE A 14 -1.68 43.51 21.63
CA ILE A 14 -1.18 42.71 20.50
C ILE A 14 -1.96 41.38 20.50
N LEU A 15 -2.93 41.22 19.59
CA LEU A 15 -3.49 39.90 19.28
C LEU A 15 -2.42 39.09 18.53
N ALA A 16 -1.73 38.20 19.23
CA ALA A 16 -0.92 37.18 18.56
C ALA A 16 -1.87 36.18 17.85
N PRO A 17 -1.64 35.84 16.58
CA PRO A 17 -2.43 34.82 15.92
C PRO A 17 -2.19 33.47 16.61
N VAL A 18 -3.25 32.90 17.18
CA VAL A 18 -3.22 31.53 17.70
C VAL A 18 -3.16 30.61 16.48
N ALA A 19 -1.99 30.02 16.23
CA ALA A 19 -1.85 29.00 15.20
C ALA A 19 -2.60 27.74 15.63
N THR A 20 -3.78 27.49 15.05
CA THR A 20 -4.52 26.24 15.23
C THR A 20 -3.71 25.11 14.59
N ARG A 21 -3.05 24.26 15.40
CA ARG A 21 -2.43 23.04 14.85
C ARG A 21 -3.56 22.12 14.38
N ALA A 22 -3.51 21.71 13.11
CA ALA A 22 -4.38 20.67 12.61
C ALA A 22 -4.25 19.43 13.51
N ALA A 23 -5.38 18.83 13.89
CA ALA A 23 -5.38 17.62 14.72
C ALA A 23 -4.62 16.50 14.00
N THR A 24 -3.69 15.86 14.70
CA THR A 24 -2.96 14.70 14.20
C THR A 24 -3.86 13.48 14.28
N VAL A 25 -4.02 12.75 13.18
CA VAL A 25 -4.78 11.49 13.15
C VAL A 25 -3.90 10.39 13.70
N THR A 26 -4.41 9.52 14.57
CA THR A 26 -3.65 8.35 15.03
C THR A 26 -3.48 7.35 13.88
N VAL A 27 -2.22 7.13 13.51
CA VAL A 27 -1.81 6.16 12.49
C VAL A 27 -1.03 5.05 13.17
N SER A 28 -1.43 3.81 12.88
CA SER A 28 -0.88 2.56 13.40
C SER A 28 -0.42 1.68 12.25
N ASP A 29 0.54 0.80 12.53
CA ASP A 29 1.03 -0.19 11.58
C ASP A 29 -0.13 -1.03 11.01
N GLY A 30 -0.18 -1.15 9.68
CA GLY A 30 -1.28 -1.79 8.98
C GLY A 30 -2.29 -0.83 8.37
N ASP A 31 -2.29 0.44 8.77
CA ASP A 31 -3.23 1.43 8.26
C ASP A 31 -2.99 1.73 6.77
N LEU A 32 -4.08 2.03 6.08
CA LEU A 32 -4.06 2.71 4.79
C LEU A 32 -4.23 4.21 5.04
N ILE A 33 -3.36 5.02 4.44
CA ILE A 33 -3.37 6.47 4.64
C ILE A 33 -3.34 7.22 3.31
N LYS A 34 -3.99 8.38 3.23
CA LYS A 34 -3.85 9.35 2.14
C LYS A 34 -3.77 10.78 2.68
N GLY A 35 -3.19 11.67 1.87
CA GLY A 35 -3.18 13.10 2.19
C GLY A 35 -4.53 13.76 1.94
N THR A 36 -4.81 14.88 2.62
CA THR A 36 -6.01 15.70 2.40
C THR A 36 -6.21 16.10 0.95
N ASP A 37 -5.12 16.32 0.21
CA ASP A 37 -5.12 16.84 -1.16
C ASP A 37 -4.57 15.83 -2.18
N LEU A 38 -4.57 14.55 -1.84
CA LEU A 38 -4.03 13.47 -2.68
C LEU A 38 -4.99 12.27 -2.77
N ASP A 39 -5.05 11.65 -3.94
CA ASP A 39 -5.75 10.37 -4.13
C ASP A 39 -4.84 9.15 -3.99
N THR A 40 -3.53 9.36 -3.93
CA THR A 40 -2.57 8.28 -3.68
C THR A 40 -2.73 7.73 -2.27
N VAL A 41 -3.12 6.46 -2.20
CA VAL A 41 -3.14 5.68 -0.96
C VAL A 41 -1.75 5.09 -0.70
N TYR A 42 -1.35 5.07 0.55
CA TYR A 42 -0.13 4.42 1.03
C TYR A 42 -0.46 3.42 2.11
N TYR A 43 0.31 2.35 2.20
CA TYR A 43 0.32 1.47 3.36
C TYR A 43 1.29 2.01 4.41
N TYR A 44 0.87 2.13 5.66
CA TYR A 44 1.72 2.60 6.76
C TYR A 44 2.25 1.42 7.57
N TYR A 45 3.56 1.44 7.82
CA TYR A 45 4.20 0.49 8.73
C TYR A 45 5.52 1.04 9.27
N SER A 46 5.74 0.94 10.58
CA SER A 46 6.97 1.31 11.31
C SER A 46 7.47 2.73 10.99
N GLY A 47 6.55 3.70 10.84
CA GLY A 47 6.90 5.10 10.54
C GLY A 47 7.17 5.41 9.05
N TYR A 48 7.01 4.43 8.17
CA TYR A 48 7.17 4.59 6.73
C TYR A 48 5.83 4.47 6.00
N ARG A 49 5.75 5.14 4.85
CA ARG A 49 4.65 4.99 3.90
C ARG A 49 5.12 4.24 2.66
N TYR A 50 4.41 3.18 2.31
CA TYR A 50 4.72 2.26 1.22
C TYR A 50 3.74 2.48 0.07
N VAL A 51 4.28 2.61 -1.14
CA VAL A 51 3.50 2.97 -2.33
C VAL A 51 2.83 1.74 -2.92
N PHE A 52 1.58 1.87 -3.35
CA PHE A 52 0.96 0.97 -4.32
C PHE A 52 1.31 1.46 -5.73
N PRO A 53 2.12 0.73 -6.51
CA PRO A 53 2.59 1.22 -7.82
C PRO A 53 1.46 1.49 -8.81
N THR A 54 0.37 0.74 -8.70
CA THR A 54 -0.82 0.88 -9.55
C THR A 54 -2.09 0.67 -8.73
N GLU A 55 -3.22 1.20 -9.21
CA GLU A 55 -4.54 0.94 -8.62
C GLU A 55 -4.85 -0.57 -8.57
N LYS A 56 -4.49 -1.31 -9.62
CA LYS A 56 -4.68 -2.77 -9.63
C LYS A 56 -3.87 -3.48 -8.53
N THR A 57 -2.70 -2.94 -8.15
CA THR A 57 -1.93 -3.48 -7.01
C THR A 57 -2.72 -3.30 -5.71
N TYR A 58 -3.29 -2.12 -5.46
CA TYR A 58 -4.17 -1.88 -4.32
C TYR A 58 -5.37 -2.83 -4.33
N LYS A 59 -6.05 -2.95 -5.47
CA LYS A 59 -7.25 -3.80 -5.63
C LYS A 59 -6.95 -5.28 -5.43
N SER A 60 -5.73 -5.74 -5.69
CA SER A 60 -5.34 -7.12 -5.37
C SER A 60 -5.36 -7.42 -3.86
N TRP A 61 -5.20 -6.39 -3.02
CA TRP A 61 -5.23 -6.49 -1.57
C TRP A 61 -6.60 -6.18 -0.96
N TYR A 62 -7.26 -5.13 -1.44
CA TYR A 62 -8.44 -4.56 -0.79
C TYR A 62 -9.69 -4.53 -1.68
N GLY A 63 -9.62 -5.07 -2.90
CA GLY A 63 -10.70 -4.94 -3.86
C GLY A 63 -11.02 -3.48 -4.14
N ASN A 64 -12.30 -3.16 -4.30
CA ASN A 64 -12.76 -1.77 -4.48
C ASN A 64 -13.04 -1.05 -3.15
N ASP A 65 -12.65 -1.64 -2.02
CA ASP A 65 -12.90 -1.06 -0.71
C ASP A 65 -11.84 -0.02 -0.36
N PHE A 66 -12.28 1.21 -0.09
CA PHE A 66 -11.45 2.32 0.40
C PHE A 66 -11.95 2.83 1.76
N SER A 67 -12.91 2.15 2.39
CA SER A 67 -13.57 2.59 3.63
C SER A 67 -12.63 2.67 4.83
N THR A 68 -11.53 1.91 4.79
CA THR A 68 -10.51 1.87 5.85
C THR A 68 -9.36 2.85 5.63
N VAL A 69 -9.36 3.60 4.52
CA VAL A 69 -8.32 4.60 4.22
C VAL A 69 -8.50 5.82 5.10
N LYS A 70 -7.49 6.12 5.92
CA LYS A 70 -7.45 7.32 6.77
C LYS A 70 -6.92 8.52 5.99
N THR A 71 -7.71 9.58 5.93
CA THR A 71 -7.24 10.88 5.42
C THR A 71 -6.48 11.61 6.54
N ILE A 72 -5.23 11.98 6.28
CA ILE A 72 -4.36 12.67 7.23
C ILE A 72 -3.85 13.99 6.64
N ALA A 73 -3.47 14.94 7.50
CA ALA A 73 -2.89 16.20 7.06
C ALA A 73 -1.61 15.98 6.24
N MET A 74 -1.39 16.79 5.20
CA MET A 74 -0.20 16.69 4.35
C MET A 74 1.11 16.76 5.13
N THR A 75 1.18 17.60 6.18
CA THR A 75 2.35 17.71 7.06
C THR A 75 2.63 16.44 7.85
N GLN A 76 1.59 15.70 8.23
CA GLN A 76 1.73 14.40 8.89
C GLN A 76 2.18 13.34 7.87
N LEU A 77 1.55 13.29 6.69
CA LEU A 77 1.92 12.34 5.64
C LEU A 77 3.38 12.49 5.20
N THR A 78 3.86 13.73 5.02
CA THR A 78 5.24 13.99 4.60
C THR A 78 6.27 13.76 5.71
N SER A 79 5.84 13.72 6.98
CA SER A 79 6.71 13.31 8.08
C SER A 79 7.07 11.82 8.03
N TYR A 80 6.25 10.99 7.38
CA TYR A 80 6.54 9.58 7.12
C TYR A 80 7.39 9.46 5.86
N SER A 81 8.59 8.90 6.01
CA SER A 81 9.47 8.65 4.88
C SER A 81 8.92 7.56 3.97
N LEU A 82 9.29 7.59 2.68
CA LEU A 82 8.96 6.50 1.77
C LEU A 82 9.70 5.23 2.19
N GLY A 83 8.99 4.11 2.18
CA GLY A 83 9.59 2.79 2.35
C GLY A 83 10.51 2.44 1.17
N ARG A 84 11.53 1.61 1.44
CA ARG A 84 12.50 1.17 0.41
C ARG A 84 11.93 0.24 -0.65
N GLN A 85 10.83 -0.44 -0.34
CA GLN A 85 10.19 -1.41 -1.22
C GLN A 85 8.76 -0.95 -1.48
N ASN A 86 8.26 -1.07 -2.70
CA ASN A 86 6.86 -0.82 -2.95
C ASN A 86 6.00 -2.03 -2.55
N VAL A 87 4.70 -1.81 -2.38
CA VAL A 87 3.74 -2.91 -2.23
C VAL A 87 3.67 -3.66 -3.56
N THR A 88 3.76 -4.98 -3.48
CA THR A 88 3.62 -5.91 -4.61
C THR A 88 2.20 -6.44 -4.68
N TYR A 89 1.80 -7.02 -5.82
CA TYR A 89 0.50 -7.70 -5.93
C TYR A 89 0.34 -8.74 -4.82
N ARG A 90 -0.90 -8.92 -4.35
CA ARG A 90 -1.21 -9.90 -3.33
C ARG A 90 -0.91 -11.31 -3.85
N PRO A 91 -0.12 -12.13 -3.13
CA PRO A 91 0.18 -13.49 -3.52
C PRO A 91 -1.07 -14.32 -3.81
N GLY A 92 -1.00 -15.14 -4.86
CA GLY A 92 -2.06 -16.06 -5.25
C GLY A 92 -3.33 -15.44 -5.84
N THR A 93 -3.37 -14.12 -6.08
CA THR A 93 -4.62 -13.45 -6.50
C THR A 93 -4.75 -13.18 -8.00
N GLN A 94 -3.64 -12.85 -8.68
CA GLN A 94 -3.62 -12.49 -10.10
C GLN A 94 -2.36 -13.05 -10.76
N LEU A 95 -2.43 -13.22 -12.08
CA LEU A 95 -1.27 -13.49 -12.93
C LEU A 95 -0.74 -12.17 -13.48
N LEU A 96 0.57 -12.06 -13.64
CA LEU A 96 1.23 -10.85 -14.13
C LEU A 96 2.00 -11.12 -15.42
N LYS A 97 2.03 -10.11 -16.29
CA LYS A 97 2.87 -10.07 -17.49
C LYS A 97 3.41 -8.65 -17.69
N ILE A 98 4.56 -8.55 -18.33
CA ILE A 98 5.11 -7.28 -18.83
C ILE A 98 5.13 -7.31 -20.35
N THR A 99 5.22 -6.14 -20.98
CA THR A 99 5.14 -6.05 -22.45
C THR A 99 6.39 -6.60 -23.15
N THR A 100 7.52 -6.61 -22.46
CA THR A 100 8.84 -7.00 -22.97
C THR A 100 9.21 -8.47 -22.74
N ASP A 101 8.37 -9.24 -22.05
CA ASP A 101 8.58 -10.67 -21.79
C ASP A 101 7.30 -11.46 -22.13
N PRO A 102 7.35 -12.47 -23.03
CA PRO A 102 6.17 -13.25 -23.37
C PRO A 102 5.62 -14.10 -22.22
N LYS A 103 6.39 -14.31 -21.14
CA LYS A 103 6.02 -15.17 -20.01
C LYS A 103 4.87 -14.60 -19.18
N THR A 104 4.09 -15.52 -18.61
CA THR A 104 3.07 -15.21 -17.58
C THR A 104 3.56 -15.70 -16.23
N TYR A 105 3.45 -14.85 -15.22
CA TYR A 105 3.96 -15.12 -13.89
C TYR A 105 2.84 -15.18 -12.87
N ALA A 106 2.83 -16.19 -12.01
CA ALA A 106 2.06 -16.17 -10.78
C ALA A 106 2.83 -15.40 -9.70
N VAL A 107 2.10 -14.69 -8.85
CA VAL A 107 2.69 -13.97 -7.71
C VAL A 107 2.71 -14.87 -6.49
N GLY A 108 3.89 -15.22 -6.01
CA GLY A 108 4.11 -15.90 -4.74
C GLY A 108 4.51 -14.93 -3.62
N LYS A 109 4.47 -15.43 -2.39
CA LYS A 109 4.81 -14.66 -1.18
C LYS A 109 6.20 -14.01 -1.27
N GLY A 110 6.30 -12.79 -0.75
CA GLY A 110 7.53 -12.00 -0.73
C GLY A 110 7.80 -11.30 -2.05
N GLY A 111 6.79 -11.10 -2.89
CA GLY A 111 6.96 -10.48 -4.21
C GLY A 111 7.72 -11.37 -5.20
N LYS A 112 7.48 -12.69 -5.17
CA LYS A 112 8.10 -13.62 -6.12
C LYS A 112 7.26 -13.75 -7.38
N LEU A 113 7.87 -13.62 -8.56
CA LEU A 113 7.26 -13.95 -9.84
C LEU A 113 7.70 -15.34 -10.26
N ARG A 114 6.74 -16.26 -10.33
CA ARG A 114 6.95 -17.67 -10.68
C ARG A 114 6.37 -17.94 -12.06
N TRP A 115 7.23 -18.26 -13.02
CA TRP A 115 6.81 -18.45 -14.41
C TRP A 115 5.90 -19.68 -14.54
N VAL A 116 4.70 -19.48 -15.05
CA VAL A 116 3.77 -20.56 -15.43
C VAL A 116 4.20 -21.10 -16.80
N GLN A 117 4.81 -22.29 -16.82
CA GLN A 117 5.53 -22.77 -18.01
C GLN A 117 4.60 -23.27 -19.12
N ASN A 118 3.38 -23.68 -18.80
CA ASN A 118 2.47 -24.26 -19.77
C ASN A 118 1.01 -23.88 -19.50
N GLU A 119 0.22 -23.80 -20.57
CA GLU A 119 -1.19 -23.41 -20.51
C GLU A 119 -2.06 -24.46 -19.79
N ALA A 120 -1.69 -25.75 -19.88
CA ALA A 120 -2.42 -26.82 -19.22
C ALA A 120 -2.40 -26.66 -17.69
N VAL A 121 -1.24 -26.33 -17.11
CA VAL A 121 -1.05 -26.00 -15.70
C VAL A 121 -1.81 -24.72 -15.35
N ALA A 122 -1.78 -23.71 -16.22
CA ALA A 122 -2.56 -22.50 -15.99
C ALA A 122 -4.06 -22.81 -15.87
N LYS A 123 -4.59 -23.66 -16.76
CA LYS A 123 -6.00 -24.11 -16.72
C LYS A 123 -6.31 -24.93 -15.48
N LEU A 124 -5.39 -25.79 -15.03
CA LEU A 124 -5.59 -26.60 -13.83
C LEU A 124 -5.61 -25.76 -12.56
N LEU A 125 -4.80 -24.70 -12.49
CA LEU A 125 -4.66 -23.86 -11.29
C LEU A 125 -5.66 -22.69 -11.24
N TRP A 126 -6.00 -22.09 -12.38
CA TRP A 126 -6.86 -20.89 -12.46
C TRP A 126 -8.13 -21.07 -13.31
N GLY A 127 -8.35 -22.26 -13.88
CA GLY A 127 -9.50 -22.55 -14.73
C GLY A 127 -9.31 -22.15 -16.20
N ASN A 128 -10.28 -22.51 -17.04
CA ASN A 128 -10.21 -22.26 -18.50
C ASN A 128 -10.12 -20.78 -18.87
N ASP A 129 -10.63 -19.90 -18.01
CA ASP A 129 -10.61 -18.45 -18.17
C ASP A 129 -9.38 -17.77 -17.54
N TRP A 130 -8.30 -18.51 -17.22
CA TRP A 130 -7.10 -17.98 -16.56
C TRP A 130 -6.53 -16.72 -17.24
N ALA A 131 -6.62 -16.64 -18.57
CA ALA A 131 -6.12 -15.50 -19.34
C ALA A 131 -6.80 -14.18 -18.95
N LYS A 132 -8.06 -14.22 -18.47
CA LYS A 132 -8.79 -13.05 -17.96
C LYS A 132 -8.27 -12.56 -16.60
N GLN A 133 -7.47 -13.37 -15.91
CA GLN A 133 -6.82 -13.06 -14.63
C GLN A 133 -5.39 -12.54 -14.81
N VAL A 134 -4.96 -12.36 -16.07
CA VAL A 134 -3.63 -11.80 -16.38
C VAL A 134 -3.74 -10.28 -16.39
N HIS A 135 -2.95 -9.64 -15.54
CA HIS A 135 -2.78 -8.21 -15.49
C HIS A 135 -1.45 -7.80 -16.10
N ASP A 136 -1.49 -6.80 -16.98
CA ASP A 136 -0.28 -6.11 -17.42
C ASP A 136 0.30 -5.26 -16.27
N LEU A 137 1.56 -5.53 -15.95
CA LEU A 137 2.38 -4.75 -15.05
C LEU A 137 3.27 -3.82 -15.90
N PRO A 138 3.26 -2.50 -15.65
CA PRO A 138 4.22 -1.61 -16.29
C PRO A 138 5.67 -2.02 -15.98
N ASP A 139 6.50 -2.10 -17.02
CA ASP A 139 7.90 -2.53 -16.95
C ASP A 139 8.72 -1.91 -15.79
N PRO A 140 8.62 -0.60 -15.47
CA PRO A 140 9.36 -0.02 -14.34
C PRO A 140 9.02 -0.62 -12.97
N PHE A 141 7.87 -1.28 -12.83
CA PHE A 141 7.46 -1.89 -11.57
C PHE A 141 7.84 -3.36 -11.46
N PHE A 142 8.38 -3.96 -12.53
CA PHE A 142 8.89 -5.34 -12.50
C PHE A 142 10.06 -5.50 -11.53
N ILE A 143 10.88 -4.45 -11.37
CA ILE A 143 12.03 -4.42 -10.43
C ILE A 143 11.62 -4.56 -8.96
N ASN A 144 10.33 -4.38 -8.63
CA ASN A 144 9.83 -4.59 -7.27
C ASN A 144 9.74 -6.08 -6.90
N TYR A 145 9.93 -6.97 -7.88
CA TYR A 145 9.76 -8.41 -7.73
C TYR A 145 11.08 -9.16 -7.88
N GLN A 146 11.11 -10.38 -7.35
CA GLN A 146 12.19 -11.35 -7.55
C GLN A 146 11.69 -12.53 -8.38
N ILE A 147 12.49 -13.00 -9.34
CA ILE A 147 12.16 -14.23 -10.06
C ILE A 147 12.32 -15.42 -9.12
N GLY A 148 11.27 -16.23 -8.98
CA GLY A 148 11.26 -17.46 -8.22
C GLY A 148 11.26 -18.70 -9.10
N ASP A 149 11.22 -19.88 -8.47
CA ASP A 149 11.18 -21.15 -9.18
C ASP A 149 9.94 -21.24 -10.08
N PRO A 150 10.06 -21.79 -11.30
CA PRO A 150 8.94 -21.92 -12.22
C PRO A 150 7.85 -22.86 -11.67
N ILE A 151 6.69 -22.83 -12.34
CA ILE A 151 5.54 -23.69 -12.09
C ILE A 151 5.41 -24.57 -13.33
N ALA A 152 5.98 -25.78 -13.24
CA ALA A 152 5.99 -26.79 -14.29
C ALA A 152 4.79 -27.73 -14.17
N SER A 153 4.26 -27.89 -12.95
CA SER A 153 3.18 -28.79 -12.58
C SER A 153 2.20 -28.13 -11.58
N PRO A 154 0.97 -28.65 -11.44
CA PRO A 154 0.01 -28.10 -10.47
C PRO A 154 0.43 -28.28 -9.00
N SER A 155 1.35 -29.21 -8.69
CA SER A 155 1.86 -29.38 -7.32
C SER A 155 2.88 -28.31 -6.93
N ASP A 156 3.43 -27.56 -7.88
CA ASP A 156 4.49 -26.58 -7.60
C ASP A 156 3.93 -25.28 -7.00
N PHE A 157 2.63 -25.05 -7.13
CA PHE A 157 1.97 -23.80 -6.75
C PHE A 157 0.50 -24.02 -6.40
N SER A 158 0.07 -23.42 -5.29
CA SER A 158 -1.33 -23.36 -4.90
C SER A 158 -1.71 -21.90 -4.70
N PRO A 159 -2.58 -21.32 -5.55
CA PRO A 159 -3.00 -19.93 -5.41
C PRO A 159 -3.59 -19.63 -4.02
N GLN A 160 -4.39 -20.56 -3.49
CA GLN A 160 -4.99 -20.43 -2.17
C GLN A 160 -3.92 -20.44 -1.07
N SER A 161 -2.98 -21.39 -1.11
CA SER A 161 -1.93 -21.48 -0.08
C SER A 161 -1.01 -20.25 -0.08
N GLU A 162 -0.71 -19.69 -1.26
CA GLU A 162 0.06 -18.45 -1.38
C GLU A 162 -0.72 -17.27 -0.78
N LYS A 163 -2.02 -17.16 -1.10
CA LYS A 163 -2.94 -16.17 -0.52
C LYS A 163 -3.03 -16.29 1.01
N ASP A 164 -3.11 -17.50 1.55
CA ASP A 164 -3.24 -17.76 2.99
C ASP A 164 -1.95 -17.49 3.74
N SER A 165 -0.80 -17.72 3.09
CA SER A 165 0.52 -17.43 3.67
C SER A 165 0.81 -15.92 3.80
N ALA A 166 0.02 -15.08 3.12
CA ALA A 166 0.14 -13.62 3.06
C ALA A 166 -1.20 -12.94 3.39
N PRO A 167 -1.73 -13.07 4.63
CA PRO A 167 -3.02 -12.50 5.01
C PRO A 167 -3.04 -10.96 4.96
N ALA A 168 -1.87 -10.32 5.06
CA ALA A 168 -1.69 -8.87 5.01
C ALA A 168 -0.33 -8.50 4.42
N ILE A 169 -0.17 -7.23 4.02
CA ILE A 169 1.07 -6.71 3.41
C ILE A 169 2.29 -6.92 4.31
N TRP A 170 2.16 -6.67 5.63
CA TRP A 170 3.27 -6.93 6.57
C TRP A 170 3.74 -8.39 6.53
N SER A 171 2.81 -9.35 6.39
CA SER A 171 3.15 -10.78 6.34
C SER A 171 3.82 -11.15 5.01
N ASP A 172 3.36 -10.59 3.89
CA ASP A 172 4.01 -10.75 2.58
C ASP A 172 5.44 -10.22 2.61
N LYS A 173 5.65 -9.06 3.24
CA LYS A 173 6.97 -8.45 3.39
C LYS A 173 7.86 -9.11 4.45
N GLY A 174 7.34 -10.09 5.20
CA GLY A 174 8.07 -10.74 6.29
C GLY A 174 8.34 -9.83 7.48
N TRP A 175 7.55 -8.77 7.67
CA TRP A 175 7.65 -7.88 8.81
C TRP A 175 6.88 -8.45 10.01
N PRO A 176 7.23 -8.04 11.26
CA PRO A 176 6.46 -8.41 12.44
C PRO A 176 4.97 -8.05 12.34
N GLN A 177 4.10 -8.86 12.96
CA GLN A 177 2.68 -8.55 13.04
C GLN A 177 2.45 -7.24 13.82
N PRO A 178 1.66 -6.29 13.29
CA PRO A 178 1.30 -5.08 14.03
C PRO A 178 0.49 -5.40 15.29
N ALA A 179 0.73 -4.64 16.36
CA ALA A 179 -0.06 -4.74 17.58
C ALA A 179 -1.54 -4.42 17.30
N GLY A 180 -2.45 -5.29 17.75
CA GLY A 180 -3.90 -5.10 17.57
C GLY A 180 -4.46 -5.53 16.21
N SER A 181 -3.64 -6.02 15.28
CA SER A 181 -4.13 -6.63 14.03
C SER A 181 -4.81 -7.97 14.33
N GLN A 182 -6.15 -8.01 14.23
CA GLN A 182 -6.88 -9.28 14.11
C GLN A 182 -6.54 -9.89 12.75
N SER A 183 -6.29 -11.20 12.72
CA SER A 183 -6.18 -11.94 11.45
C SER A 183 -7.49 -11.78 10.70
N THR A 184 -7.50 -10.98 9.64
CA THR A 184 -8.65 -10.92 8.73
C THR A 184 -8.62 -12.19 7.87
N GLY A 185 -9.19 -13.27 8.41
CA GLY A 185 -9.52 -14.46 7.64
C GLY A 185 -10.61 -14.09 6.64
N TYR A 186 -10.24 -14.11 5.36
CA TYR A 186 -11.16 -14.09 4.22
C TYR A 186 -10.89 -15.28 3.32
#